data_AF-Q137V2-F1
#
_entry.id   AF-Q137V2-F1
#
_cell.length_a   1.000
_cell.length_b   1.000
_cell.length_c   1.000
_cell.angle_alpha   90.00
_cell.angle_beta   90.00
_cell.angle_gamma   90.00
#
_symmetry.space_group_name_H-M   'P 1'
#
loop_
_entity.id
_entity.type
_entity.pdbx_description
1 polymer ?
#
loop_
_entity_poly.entity_id
_entity_poly.type
_entity_poly.pdbx_seq_one_letter_code
_entity_poly.pdbx_strand_id
1 'polypeptide(L)'
;MKRLRAQAAGPAQLTSAGGIGHSTNLLGVPMEFLTDVAFNDQPVPLHIAGVREMNPSLFEMLDQARDLADAGEAFSCYMAALFGIDPEQRLRNVNGRGRFRSSFLDLIKGWGFDSNGAEGAVLKGWVESRFGIFPTFHKEAIRRIASPAWTTYVEEKMSSRFHNNAIYVQLDLLFEFCQWALAHFAAAGSTHVTLYRGVNAFDEHQIVQRFDRRHVVMRLNNLTSFSSDRSIADCFGDTILTVRVPVPKILFFNRLLPAHPLKGEGEYLVIGGAYRVTASYF
;
A
#
# COMPACT_ATOMS: atom_id res chain seq x y z
N MET A 1 52.89 14.75 21.87
CA MET A 1 52.00 14.43 20.73
C MET A 1 51.41 13.03 20.92
N LYS A 2 50.19 12.93 21.46
CA LYS A 2 49.42 11.66 21.52
C LYS A 2 48.34 11.71 20.45
N ARG A 3 48.41 10.83 19.45
CA ARG A 3 47.40 10.68 18.40
C ARG A 3 46.11 10.11 19.02
N LEU A 4 45.00 10.85 18.96
CA LEU A 4 43.67 10.28 19.19
C LEU A 4 43.34 9.32 18.03
N ARG A 5 43.10 8.06 18.35
CA ARG A 5 42.50 7.09 17.43
C ARG A 5 41.02 7.46 17.27
N ALA A 6 40.59 7.74 16.04
CA ALA A 6 39.19 7.81 15.70
C ALA A 6 38.54 6.44 15.97
N GLN A 7 37.56 6.39 16.88
CA GLN A 7 36.68 5.25 17.02
C GLN A 7 35.85 5.14 15.73
N ALA A 8 36.03 4.04 15.01
CA ALA A 8 35.15 3.68 13.91
C ALA A 8 33.73 3.50 14.48
N ALA A 9 32.78 4.29 13.98
CA ALA A 9 31.37 4.13 14.31
C ALA A 9 30.93 2.72 13.89
N GLY A 10 30.52 1.91 14.87
CA GLY A 10 29.88 0.62 14.61
C GLY A 10 28.58 0.81 13.80
N PRO A 11 28.08 -0.24 13.13
CA PRO A 11 26.82 -0.16 12.40
C PRO A 11 25.71 0.29 13.36
N ALA A 12 24.96 1.32 12.96
CA ALA A 12 23.83 1.83 13.72
C ALA A 12 22.86 0.68 14.03
N GLN A 13 22.66 0.39 15.32
CA GLN A 13 21.66 -0.56 15.76
C GLN A 13 20.28 -0.03 15.37
N LEU A 14 19.50 -0.85 14.66
CA LEU A 14 18.08 -0.63 14.46
C LEU A 14 17.43 -0.58 15.84
N THR A 15 16.91 0.58 16.24
CA THR A 15 16.12 0.70 17.47
C THR A 15 14.88 -0.19 17.36
N SER A 16 14.45 -0.77 18.48
CA SER A 16 13.21 -1.55 18.60
C SER A 16 11.97 -0.81 18.04
N ALA A 17 12.01 0.52 18.00
CA ALA A 17 11.08 1.37 17.27
C ALA A 17 11.50 1.51 15.80
N GLY A 18 11.23 0.50 14.97
CA GLY A 18 11.67 0.36 13.57
C GLY A 18 11.19 1.40 12.54
N GLY A 19 11.06 2.69 12.90
CA GLY A 19 10.78 3.77 11.97
C GLY A 19 12.07 4.34 11.38
N ILE A 20 12.17 4.38 10.04
CA ILE A 20 13.20 5.15 9.33
C ILE A 20 12.80 6.64 9.32
N GLY A 21 12.20 7.16 10.39
CA GLY A 21 11.68 8.54 10.48
C GLY A 21 10.48 8.70 11.41
N HIS A 22 10.13 9.96 11.69
CA HIS A 22 8.91 10.37 12.39
C HIS A 22 7.97 11.09 11.41
N SER A 23 6.68 10.77 11.44
CA SER A 23 5.66 11.43 10.60
C SER A 23 4.34 11.53 11.36
N THR A 24 3.67 12.67 11.26
CA THR A 24 2.26 12.83 11.62
C THR A 24 1.41 12.16 10.54
N ASN A 25 0.60 11.17 10.93
CA ASN A 25 -0.33 10.52 10.01
C ASN A 25 -1.70 11.21 10.01
N LEU A 26 -2.54 10.87 9.03
CA LEU A 26 -3.87 11.45 8.86
C LEU A 26 -5.00 10.54 9.37
N LEU A 27 -4.67 9.54 10.19
CA LEU A 27 -5.58 8.48 10.63
C LEU A 27 -5.99 8.59 12.09
N GLY A 28 -5.36 9.48 12.86
CA GLY A 28 -5.63 9.63 14.30
C GLY A 28 -5.15 8.46 15.16
N VAL A 29 -4.34 7.55 14.61
CA VAL A 29 -3.80 6.37 15.32
C VAL A 29 -2.27 6.43 15.33
N PRO A 30 -1.57 6.24 16.46
CA PRO A 30 -0.11 6.32 16.50
C PRO A 30 0.58 5.36 15.51
N MET A 31 1.62 5.85 14.81
CA MET A 31 2.38 5.04 13.84
C MET A 31 3.00 3.79 14.48
N GLU A 32 3.50 3.90 15.71
CA GLU A 32 4.07 2.78 16.46
C GLU A 32 3.05 1.66 16.61
N PHE A 33 1.82 2.00 17.00
CA PHE A 33 0.73 1.03 17.10
C PHE A 33 0.33 0.47 15.72
N LEU A 34 0.16 1.33 14.70
CA LEU A 34 -0.16 0.90 13.33
C LEU A 34 0.84 -0.10 12.75
N THR A 35 2.13 0.03 13.10
CA THR A 35 3.18 -0.86 12.61
C THR A 35 3.45 -2.07 13.50
N ASP A 36 2.79 -2.18 14.65
CA ASP A 36 2.93 -3.30 15.57
C ASP A 36 1.94 -4.42 15.26
N VAL A 37 2.27 -5.62 15.74
CA VAL A 37 1.39 -6.79 15.63
C VAL A 37 0.12 -6.65 16.49
N ALA A 38 0.14 -5.84 17.55
CA ALA A 38 -0.99 -5.57 18.42
C ALA A 38 -2.15 -4.89 17.67
N PHE A 39 -1.88 -3.97 16.75
CA PHE A 39 -2.92 -3.42 15.88
C PHE A 39 -3.53 -4.52 15.02
N ASN A 40 -2.72 -5.45 14.51
CA ASN A 40 -3.26 -6.55 13.72
C ASN A 40 -4.12 -7.48 14.57
N ASP A 41 -3.80 -7.70 15.85
CA ASP A 41 -4.61 -8.56 16.71
C ASP A 41 -5.97 -7.94 17.05
N GLN A 42 -6.00 -6.61 17.22
CA GLN A 42 -7.20 -5.85 17.58
C GLN A 42 -7.33 -4.60 16.70
N PRO A 43 -7.72 -4.78 15.43
CA PRO A 43 -7.77 -3.66 14.50
C PRO A 43 -8.94 -2.74 14.83
N VAL A 44 -8.68 -1.43 14.75
CA VAL A 44 -9.72 -0.40 14.75
C VAL A 44 -9.96 0.10 13.33
N PRO A 45 -11.16 0.60 13.00
CA PRO A 45 -11.40 1.27 11.72
C PRO A 45 -10.38 2.39 11.48
N LEU A 46 -9.92 2.53 10.25
CA LEU A 46 -9.01 3.60 9.83
C LEU A 46 -9.72 4.48 8.80
N HIS A 47 -9.74 5.78 9.07
CA HIS A 47 -10.27 6.80 8.17
C HIS A 47 -9.26 7.90 7.97
N ILE A 48 -9.08 8.34 6.73
CA ILE A 48 -8.27 9.50 6.39
C ILE A 48 -9.08 10.76 6.70
N ALA A 49 -8.55 11.57 7.63
CA ALA A 49 -9.22 12.74 8.14
C ALA A 49 -9.70 13.67 7.02
N GLY A 50 -11.00 14.03 7.06
CA GLY A 50 -11.62 15.00 6.16
C GLY A 50 -12.09 14.44 4.82
N VAL A 51 -11.75 13.20 4.45
CA VAL A 51 -12.09 12.68 3.11
C VAL A 51 -13.59 12.49 2.97
N ARG A 52 -14.25 11.88 3.95
CA ARG A 52 -15.70 11.65 3.88
C ARG A 52 -16.48 12.95 3.99
N GLU A 53 -16.05 13.82 4.88
CA GLU A 53 -16.67 15.12 5.16
C GLU A 53 -16.60 16.06 3.93
N MET A 54 -15.53 16.00 3.16
CA MET A 54 -15.37 16.80 1.94
C MET A 54 -16.06 16.18 0.71
N ASN A 55 -16.48 14.91 0.77
CA ASN A 55 -17.06 14.20 -0.37
C ASN A 55 -18.39 13.50 -0.03
N PRO A 56 -19.35 14.17 0.65
CA PRO A 56 -20.58 13.52 1.12
C PRO A 56 -21.40 12.94 -0.03
N SER A 57 -21.45 13.62 -1.18
CA SER A 57 -22.21 13.17 -2.35
C SER A 57 -21.69 11.86 -2.96
N LEU A 58 -20.39 11.54 -2.78
CA LEU A 58 -19.87 10.24 -3.17
C LEU A 58 -20.48 9.14 -2.28
N PHE A 59 -20.42 9.32 -0.97
CA PHE A 59 -20.90 8.30 -0.03
C PHE A 59 -22.42 8.15 -0.05
N GLU A 60 -23.18 9.23 -0.26
CA GLU A 60 -24.62 9.17 -0.50
C GLU A 60 -24.97 8.35 -1.75
N MET A 61 -24.16 8.47 -2.81
CA MET A 61 -24.33 7.69 -4.03
C MET A 61 -23.93 6.22 -3.83
N LEU A 62 -22.86 5.96 -3.07
CA LEU A 62 -22.44 4.61 -2.73
C LEU A 62 -23.51 3.88 -1.88
N ASP A 63 -24.14 4.56 -0.93
CA ASP A 63 -25.20 3.98 -0.10
C ASP A 63 -26.47 3.58 -0.89
N GLN A 64 -26.61 4.07 -2.13
CA GLN A 64 -27.68 3.66 -3.06
C GLN A 64 -27.28 2.49 -3.96
N ALA A 65 -26.01 2.08 -3.97
CA ALA A 65 -25.52 1.01 -4.82
C ALA A 65 -26.08 -0.35 -4.39
N ARG A 66 -26.54 -1.13 -5.37
CA ARG A 66 -27.15 -2.44 -5.13
C ARG A 66 -26.13 -3.54 -4.85
N ASP A 67 -24.97 -3.42 -5.48
CA ASP A 67 -23.88 -4.37 -5.38
C ASP A 67 -22.52 -3.66 -5.58
N LEU A 68 -21.44 -4.42 -5.46
CA LEU A 68 -20.07 -3.91 -5.58
C LEU A 68 -19.77 -3.36 -6.99
N ALA A 69 -20.39 -3.92 -8.04
CA ALA A 69 -20.15 -3.46 -9.40
C ALA A 69 -20.82 -2.09 -9.62
N ASP A 70 -22.07 -1.94 -9.20
CA ASP A 70 -22.84 -0.69 -9.19
C ASP A 70 -22.09 0.40 -8.41
N ALA A 71 -21.54 0.06 -7.23
CA ALA A 71 -20.73 0.97 -6.42
C ALA A 71 -19.41 1.37 -7.12
N GLY A 72 -18.77 0.42 -7.81
CA GLY A 72 -17.55 0.66 -8.57
C GLY A 72 -17.76 1.56 -9.78
N GLU A 73 -18.91 1.46 -10.45
CA GLU A 73 -19.33 2.37 -11.52
C GLU A 73 -19.58 3.77 -10.98
N ALA A 74 -20.35 3.88 -9.90
CA ALA A 74 -20.61 5.14 -9.20
C ALA A 74 -19.31 5.86 -8.79
N PHE A 75 -18.38 5.14 -8.14
CA PHE A 75 -17.07 5.67 -7.80
C PHE A 75 -16.29 6.13 -9.03
N SER A 76 -16.28 5.33 -10.10
CA SER A 76 -15.57 5.68 -11.34
C SER A 76 -16.12 6.95 -12.00
N CYS A 77 -17.46 7.10 -12.03
CA CYS A 77 -18.12 8.30 -12.52
C CYS A 77 -17.77 9.53 -11.67
N TYR A 78 -17.79 9.40 -10.34
CA TYR A 78 -17.40 10.48 -9.43
C TYR A 78 -15.96 10.94 -9.68
N MET A 79 -15.02 9.99 -9.75
CA MET A 79 -13.62 10.26 -10.00
C MET A 79 -13.38 10.89 -11.38
N ALA A 80 -14.10 10.44 -12.41
CA ALA A 80 -14.08 11.03 -13.75
C ALA A 80 -14.52 12.50 -13.74
N ALA A 81 -15.62 12.81 -13.05
CA ALA A 81 -16.13 14.17 -12.93
C ALA A 81 -15.16 15.09 -12.15
N LEU A 82 -14.60 14.61 -11.04
CA LEU A 82 -13.76 15.43 -10.15
C LEU A 82 -12.35 15.67 -10.71
N PHE A 83 -11.74 14.67 -11.35
CA PHE A 83 -10.33 14.72 -11.77
C PHE A 83 -10.10 14.73 -13.28
N GLY A 84 -11.16 14.62 -14.09
CA GLY A 84 -11.04 14.54 -15.55
C GLY A 84 -10.23 13.32 -16.00
N ILE A 85 -10.54 12.13 -15.45
CA ILE A 85 -9.83 10.88 -15.78
C ILE A 85 -10.51 10.06 -16.90
N ASP A 86 -11.48 10.67 -17.60
CA ASP A 86 -12.29 10.07 -18.65
C ASP A 86 -11.43 9.45 -19.79
N PRO A 87 -11.74 8.22 -20.24
CA PRO A 87 -11.12 7.59 -21.40
C PRO A 87 -11.06 8.47 -22.66
N GLU A 88 -12.09 9.28 -22.95
CA GLU A 88 -12.11 10.20 -24.09
C GLU A 88 -11.06 11.31 -23.95
N GLN A 89 -10.82 11.80 -22.72
CA GLN A 89 -9.76 12.76 -22.45
C GLN A 89 -8.37 12.12 -22.64
N ARG A 90 -8.22 10.82 -22.37
CA ARG A 90 -6.98 10.07 -22.67
C ARG A 90 -6.76 9.91 -24.18
N LEU A 91 -7.82 9.62 -24.94
CA LEU A 91 -7.75 9.48 -26.41
C LEU A 91 -7.44 10.82 -27.10
N ARG A 92 -7.97 11.95 -26.61
CA ARG A 92 -7.64 13.30 -27.11
C ARG A 92 -6.15 13.66 -26.97
N ASN A 93 -5.43 13.03 -26.04
CA ASN A 93 -3.98 13.22 -25.87
C ASN A 93 -3.15 12.53 -26.97
N VAL A 94 -3.68 11.48 -27.62
CA VAL A 94 -2.98 10.79 -28.73
C VAL A 94 -2.86 11.71 -29.96
N ASN A 95 -3.81 12.64 -30.14
CA ASN A 95 -3.79 13.65 -31.20
C ASN A 95 -3.01 14.93 -30.82
N GLY A 96 -2.16 14.88 -29.79
CA GLY A 96 -1.13 15.89 -29.50
C GLY A 96 -1.60 17.19 -28.85
N ARG A 97 -2.85 17.29 -28.37
CA ARG A 97 -3.45 18.56 -27.89
C ARG A 97 -3.84 18.61 -26.41
N GLY A 98 -3.51 17.61 -25.61
CA GLY A 98 -3.76 17.66 -24.17
C GLY A 98 -2.58 17.20 -23.33
N ARG A 99 -2.46 17.78 -22.13
CA ARG A 99 -1.43 17.44 -21.15
C ARG A 99 -1.79 16.10 -20.52
N PHE A 100 -0.92 15.10 -20.68
CA PHE A 100 -1.08 13.81 -20.02
C PHE A 100 -1.19 14.00 -18.49
N ARG A 101 -2.28 13.51 -17.91
CA ARG A 101 -2.55 13.54 -16.46
C ARG A 101 -2.52 12.11 -15.95
N SER A 102 -1.58 11.80 -15.07
CA SER A 102 -1.58 10.52 -14.37
C SER A 102 -2.80 10.42 -13.47
N SER A 103 -3.33 9.20 -13.35
CA SER A 103 -4.45 8.85 -12.48
C SER A 103 -4.07 7.73 -11.53
N PHE A 104 -4.86 7.54 -10.47
CA PHE A 104 -4.68 6.40 -9.57
C PHE A 104 -4.73 5.06 -10.32
N LEU A 105 -5.54 4.94 -11.39
CA LEU A 105 -5.60 3.74 -12.23
C LEU A 105 -4.25 3.43 -12.87
N ASP A 106 -3.51 4.45 -13.30
CA ASP A 106 -2.18 4.26 -13.90
C ASP A 106 -1.17 3.83 -12.84
N LEU A 107 -1.29 4.34 -11.60
CA LEU A 107 -0.46 3.89 -10.48
C LEU A 107 -0.72 2.43 -10.11
N ILE A 108 -1.98 2.01 -10.01
CA ILE A 108 -2.33 0.62 -9.69
C ILE A 108 -1.90 -0.33 -10.82
N LYS A 109 -2.09 0.06 -12.08
CA LYS A 109 -1.58 -0.70 -13.24
C LYS A 109 -0.05 -0.80 -13.23
N GLY A 110 0.64 0.30 -12.96
CA GLY A 110 2.09 0.35 -12.87
C GLY A 110 2.63 -0.51 -11.72
N TRP A 111 1.94 -0.53 -10.58
CA TRP A 111 2.28 -1.41 -9.46
C TRP A 111 2.26 -2.89 -9.85
N GLY A 112 1.21 -3.33 -10.54
CA GLY A 112 1.09 -4.71 -11.01
C GLY A 112 2.13 -5.11 -12.06
N PHE A 113 2.82 -4.14 -12.69
CA PHE A 113 3.93 -4.39 -13.60
C PHE A 113 5.29 -4.36 -12.88
N ASP A 114 5.56 -3.30 -12.13
CA ASP A 114 6.77 -3.13 -11.34
C ASP A 114 6.53 -2.28 -10.09
N SER A 115 6.38 -2.93 -8.93
CA SER A 115 6.25 -2.27 -7.62
C SER A 115 7.49 -1.46 -7.18
N ASN A 116 8.62 -1.59 -7.89
CA ASN A 116 9.84 -0.82 -7.70
C ASN A 116 10.04 0.27 -8.76
N GLY A 117 9.11 0.44 -9.69
CA GLY A 117 9.05 1.59 -10.58
C GLY A 117 8.49 2.82 -9.89
N ALA A 118 8.42 3.92 -10.63
CA ALA A 118 8.05 5.21 -10.05
C ALA A 118 6.58 5.27 -9.61
N GLU A 119 5.67 4.58 -10.29
CA GLU A 119 4.29 4.39 -9.87
C GLU A 119 4.23 3.75 -8.47
N GLY A 120 5.10 2.77 -8.23
CA GLY A 120 5.27 2.15 -6.91
C GLY A 120 5.89 3.09 -5.89
N ALA A 121 6.83 3.95 -6.28
CA ALA A 121 7.36 5.01 -5.40
C ALA A 121 6.25 5.98 -4.95
N VAL A 122 5.35 6.39 -5.85
CA VAL A 122 4.24 7.28 -5.53
C VAL A 122 3.26 6.63 -4.56
N LEU A 123 2.89 5.35 -4.77
CA LEU A 123 2.01 4.59 -3.87
C LEU A 123 2.63 4.42 -2.48
N LYS A 124 3.91 4.02 -2.41
CA LYS A 124 4.66 3.93 -1.14
C LYS A 124 4.75 5.30 -0.45
N GLY A 125 4.88 6.38 -1.23
CA GLY A 125 4.87 7.75 -0.75
C GLY A 125 3.53 8.20 -0.19
N TRP A 126 2.42 7.74 -0.78
CA TRP A 126 1.09 7.98 -0.23
C TRP A 126 0.94 7.28 1.13
N VAL A 127 1.38 6.03 1.26
CA VAL A 127 1.37 5.32 2.55
C VAL A 127 2.24 6.02 3.59
N GLU A 128 3.45 6.43 3.21
CA GLU A 128 4.35 7.23 4.06
C GLU A 128 3.64 8.50 4.56
N SER A 129 2.93 9.19 3.68
CA SER A 129 2.23 10.43 4.02
C SER A 129 0.98 10.24 4.87
N ARG A 130 0.18 9.20 4.63
CA ARG A 130 -1.14 9.00 5.27
C ARG A 130 -1.06 8.18 6.54
N PHE A 131 -0.20 7.17 6.56
CA PHE A 131 -0.03 6.22 7.67
C PHE A 131 1.22 6.52 8.50
N GLY A 132 2.15 7.33 7.98
CA GLY A 132 3.44 7.59 8.63
C GLY A 132 4.43 6.42 8.50
N ILE A 133 4.14 5.42 7.66
CA ILE A 133 4.94 4.20 7.53
C ILE A 133 5.92 4.34 6.37
N PHE A 134 7.21 4.46 6.68
CA PHE A 134 8.27 4.57 5.69
C PHE A 134 8.50 3.24 4.95
N PRO A 135 8.80 3.28 3.64
CA PRO A 135 9.18 2.08 2.91
C PRO A 135 10.54 1.57 3.39
N THR A 136 10.65 0.25 3.52
CA THR A 136 11.90 -0.45 3.82
C THR A 136 12.62 -0.91 2.54
N PHE A 137 11.93 -0.86 1.39
CA PHE A 137 12.49 -1.26 0.11
C PHE A 137 11.88 -0.50 -1.08
N HIS A 138 12.74 -0.01 -1.97
CA HIS A 138 12.36 0.46 -3.31
C HIS A 138 13.60 0.40 -4.20
N LYS A 139 13.63 -0.58 -5.13
CA LYS A 139 14.79 -1.02 -5.93
C LYS A 139 15.95 -1.60 -5.10
N GLU A 140 16.25 -0.97 -3.98
CA GLU A 140 17.22 -1.40 -2.98
C GLU A 140 16.62 -1.28 -1.57
N ALA A 141 17.27 -1.93 -0.59
CA ALA A 141 16.89 -1.83 0.80
C ALA A 141 17.15 -0.42 1.34
N ILE A 142 16.09 0.25 1.79
CA ILE A 142 16.15 1.55 2.45
C ILE A 142 16.37 1.27 3.94
N ARG A 143 17.58 1.54 4.42
CA ARG A 143 17.95 1.36 5.84
C ARG A 143 18.07 2.67 6.61
N ARG A 144 18.23 3.80 5.91
CA ARG A 144 18.43 5.12 6.49
C ARG A 144 17.87 6.20 5.56
N ILE A 145 17.30 7.27 6.15
CA ILE A 145 17.00 8.51 5.44
C ILE A 145 18.30 9.05 4.82
N ALA A 146 18.19 9.74 3.68
CA ALA A 146 19.31 10.37 2.97
C ALA A 146 20.42 9.38 2.52
N SER A 147 20.11 8.08 2.45
CA SER A 147 20.92 7.13 1.67
C SER A 147 20.70 7.31 0.16
N PRO A 148 21.60 6.82 -0.70
CA PRO A 148 21.35 6.76 -2.14
C PRO A 148 20.02 6.07 -2.50
N ALA A 149 19.71 4.92 -1.85
CA ALA A 149 18.43 4.23 -2.03
C ALA A 149 17.22 5.11 -1.64
N TRP A 150 17.33 5.88 -0.55
CA TRP A 150 16.31 6.85 -0.16
C TRP A 150 16.16 7.98 -1.19
N THR A 151 17.28 8.51 -1.70
CA THR A 151 17.26 9.57 -2.71
C THR A 151 16.55 9.10 -3.98
N THR A 152 16.90 7.92 -4.50
CA THR A 152 16.23 7.33 -5.68
C THR A 152 14.72 7.22 -5.46
N TYR A 153 14.31 6.69 -4.29
CA TYR A 153 12.90 6.61 -3.94
C TYR A 153 12.21 7.98 -3.92
N VAL A 154 12.83 8.99 -3.30
CA VAL A 154 12.27 10.34 -3.21
C VAL A 154 12.16 11.00 -4.59
N GLU A 155 13.18 10.86 -5.45
CA GLU A 155 13.16 11.39 -6.81
C GLU A 155 11.98 10.84 -7.62
N GLU A 156 11.73 9.53 -7.54
CA GLU A 156 10.61 8.91 -8.23
C GLU A 156 9.26 9.26 -7.58
N LYS A 157 9.18 9.22 -6.25
CA LYS A 157 7.99 9.62 -5.49
C LYS A 157 7.55 11.02 -5.85
N MET A 158 8.49 11.96 -6.00
CA MET A 158 8.23 13.38 -6.23
C MET A 158 8.19 13.74 -7.72
N SER A 159 8.22 12.76 -8.63
CA SER A 159 8.19 13.01 -10.07
C SER A 159 6.93 13.80 -10.47
N SER A 160 7.14 14.98 -11.04
CA SER A 160 6.07 15.92 -11.38
C SER A 160 5.03 15.38 -12.37
N ARG A 161 5.35 14.31 -13.10
CA ARG A 161 4.42 13.62 -14.01
C ARG A 161 3.20 13.07 -13.28
N PHE A 162 3.34 12.67 -12.02
CA PHE A 162 2.27 12.11 -11.22
C PHE A 162 1.53 13.15 -10.39
N HIS A 163 2.18 14.25 -10.02
CA HIS A 163 1.64 15.26 -9.10
C HIS A 163 0.88 16.40 -9.80
N ASN A 164 0.53 16.22 -11.08
CA ASN A 164 -0.16 17.24 -11.87
C ASN A 164 -1.70 17.12 -11.85
N ASN A 165 -2.25 16.16 -11.08
CA ASN A 165 -3.69 15.90 -11.00
C ASN A 165 -4.16 15.47 -9.59
N ALA A 166 -3.63 16.08 -8.53
CA ALA A 166 -4.02 15.81 -7.14
C ALA A 166 -4.00 14.32 -6.76
N ILE A 167 -2.95 13.60 -7.19
CA ILE A 167 -2.89 12.13 -7.15
C ILE A 167 -3.09 11.53 -5.75
N TYR A 168 -2.64 12.22 -4.70
CA TYR A 168 -2.87 11.75 -3.33
C TYR A 168 -4.33 11.88 -2.88
N VAL A 169 -5.06 12.91 -3.32
CA VAL A 169 -6.50 13.00 -3.06
C VAL A 169 -7.25 11.87 -3.78
N GLN A 170 -6.79 11.50 -4.99
CA GLN A 170 -7.37 10.35 -5.69
C GLN A 170 -7.17 9.03 -4.91
N LEU A 171 -5.99 8.84 -4.32
CA LEU A 171 -5.69 7.67 -3.49
C LEU A 171 -6.41 7.69 -2.14
N ASP A 172 -6.61 8.89 -1.56
CA ASP A 172 -7.40 9.07 -0.34
C ASP A 172 -8.85 8.61 -0.56
N LEU A 173 -9.47 9.04 -1.67
CA LEU A 173 -10.80 8.61 -2.08
C LEU A 173 -10.87 7.11 -2.40
N LEU A 174 -9.85 6.58 -3.08
CA LEU A 174 -9.76 5.14 -3.36
C LEU A 174 -9.71 4.31 -2.08
N PHE A 175 -8.92 4.75 -1.10
CA PHE A 175 -8.84 4.07 0.19
C PHE A 175 -10.16 4.09 0.94
N GLU A 176 -10.83 5.25 1.05
CA GLU A 176 -12.12 5.32 1.74
C GLU A 176 -13.22 4.54 1.03
N PHE A 177 -13.24 4.54 -0.31
CA PHE A 177 -14.13 3.70 -1.09
C PHE A 177 -13.84 2.21 -0.85
N CYS A 178 -12.57 1.80 -0.84
CA CYS A 178 -12.17 0.43 -0.53
C CYS A 178 -12.66 0.01 0.86
N GLN A 179 -12.49 0.86 1.88
CA GLN A 179 -12.97 0.58 3.24
C GLN A 179 -14.50 0.46 3.28
N TRP A 180 -15.22 1.36 2.60
CA TRP A 180 -16.68 1.26 2.48
C TRP A 180 -17.08 -0.05 1.79
N ALA A 181 -16.47 -0.40 0.66
CA ALA A 181 -16.79 -1.61 -0.10
C ALA A 181 -16.48 -2.92 0.67
N LEU A 182 -15.38 -2.94 1.43
CA LEU A 182 -15.04 -4.06 2.30
C LEU A 182 -16.07 -4.25 3.40
N ALA A 183 -16.51 -3.17 4.05
CA ALA A 183 -17.51 -3.23 5.11
C ALA A 183 -18.88 -3.72 4.62
N HIS A 184 -19.28 -3.37 3.40
CA HIS A 184 -20.61 -3.67 2.86
C HIS A 184 -20.69 -4.98 2.09
N PHE A 185 -19.63 -5.35 1.34
CA PHE A 185 -19.71 -6.46 0.38
C PHE A 185 -18.62 -7.52 0.59
N ALA A 186 -17.34 -7.11 0.59
CA ALA A 186 -16.25 -8.07 0.43
C ALA A 186 -15.74 -8.69 1.73
N ALA A 187 -15.97 -8.04 2.88
CA ALA A 187 -15.53 -8.48 4.20
C ALA A 187 -16.57 -8.18 5.31
N ALA A 188 -17.86 -8.17 4.96
CA ALA A 188 -18.94 -7.84 5.89
C ALA A 188 -18.87 -8.71 7.17
N GLY A 189 -18.83 -8.05 8.33
CA GLY A 189 -18.70 -8.69 9.65
C GLY A 189 -17.34 -9.32 9.97
N SER A 190 -16.38 -9.29 9.04
CA SER A 190 -15.03 -9.82 9.25
C SER A 190 -14.05 -8.71 9.62
N THR A 191 -13.20 -8.96 10.61
CA THR A 191 -12.12 -8.04 10.98
C THR A 191 -10.84 -8.28 10.18
N HIS A 192 -10.73 -9.45 9.54
CA HIS A 192 -9.53 -9.91 8.84
C HIS A 192 -9.85 -10.65 7.55
N VAL A 193 -8.89 -10.64 6.64
CA VAL A 193 -8.84 -11.49 5.45
C VAL A 193 -7.56 -12.31 5.48
N THR A 194 -7.65 -13.61 5.25
CA THR A 194 -6.45 -14.46 5.10
C THR A 194 -5.93 -14.34 3.68
N LEU A 195 -4.66 -13.96 3.55
CA LEU A 195 -4.00 -13.70 2.27
C LEU A 195 -2.64 -14.40 2.19
N TYR A 196 -2.18 -14.62 0.97
CA TYR A 196 -0.99 -15.41 0.64
C TYR A 196 0.00 -14.61 -0.20
N ARG A 197 1.29 -14.86 0.01
CA ARG A 197 2.36 -14.28 -0.81
C ARG A 197 3.49 -15.29 -1.01
N GLY A 198 3.86 -15.55 -2.25
CA GLY A 198 5.11 -16.25 -2.58
C GLY A 198 6.30 -15.33 -2.36
N VAL A 199 7.34 -15.86 -1.71
CA VAL A 199 8.62 -15.18 -1.55
C VAL A 199 9.76 -16.13 -1.84
N ASN A 200 10.89 -15.56 -2.27
CA ASN A 200 12.17 -16.25 -2.34
C ASN A 200 13.05 -15.79 -1.19
N ALA A 201 14.03 -16.61 -0.80
CA ALA A 201 15.03 -16.23 0.19
C ALA A 201 14.40 -15.70 1.49
N PHE A 202 13.48 -16.49 2.08
CA PHE A 202 12.69 -16.11 3.26
C PHE A 202 13.52 -15.47 4.40
N ASP A 203 14.74 -15.96 4.63
CA ASP A 203 15.62 -15.46 5.68
C ASP A 203 16.29 -14.11 5.37
N GLU A 204 16.25 -13.64 4.12
CA GLU A 204 16.71 -12.29 3.74
C GLU A 204 15.66 -11.21 4.02
N HIS A 205 14.42 -11.62 4.29
CA HIS A 205 13.37 -10.71 4.73
C HIS A 205 13.62 -10.20 6.16
N GLN A 206 13.02 -9.07 6.49
CA GLN A 206 13.17 -8.44 7.80
C GLN A 206 12.36 -9.20 8.87
N ILE A 207 12.95 -10.25 9.44
CA ILE A 207 12.38 -10.99 10.56
C ILE A 207 12.60 -10.20 11.86
N VAL A 208 11.51 -9.77 12.48
CA VAL A 208 11.52 -9.02 13.75
C VAL A 208 11.63 -9.99 14.92
N GLN A 209 10.91 -11.11 14.86
CA GLN A 209 10.91 -12.14 15.89
C GLN A 209 10.66 -13.50 15.25
N ARG A 210 11.33 -14.54 15.75
CA ARG A 210 11.12 -15.92 15.33
C ARG A 210 10.61 -16.73 16.53
N PHE A 211 9.43 -17.33 16.40
CA PHE A 211 8.89 -18.24 17.42
C PHE A 211 9.34 -19.68 17.16
N ASP A 212 9.28 -20.08 15.89
CA ASP A 212 9.81 -21.36 15.41
C ASP A 212 10.22 -21.25 13.93
N ARG A 213 10.45 -22.39 13.26
CA ARG A 213 10.85 -22.41 11.85
C ARG A 213 9.79 -21.81 10.93
N ARG A 214 8.50 -21.99 11.20
CA ARG A 214 7.38 -21.56 10.34
C ARG A 214 6.69 -20.30 10.85
N HIS A 215 6.69 -20.04 12.16
CA HIS A 215 5.98 -18.91 12.76
C HIS A 215 6.94 -17.79 13.10
N VAL A 216 6.78 -16.65 12.43
CA VAL A 216 7.61 -15.46 12.62
C VAL A 216 6.76 -14.19 12.69
N VAL A 217 7.33 -13.15 13.30
CA VAL A 217 6.94 -11.77 13.04
C VAL A 217 7.87 -11.22 11.98
N MET A 218 7.31 -10.81 10.85
CA MET A 218 8.05 -10.21 9.74
C MET A 218 7.61 -8.78 9.51
N ARG A 219 8.57 -7.89 9.28
CA ARG A 219 8.34 -6.50 8.86
C ARG A 219 8.16 -6.48 7.35
N LEU A 220 6.93 -6.26 6.91
CA LEU A 220 6.62 -6.04 5.51
C LEU A 220 6.97 -4.60 5.11
N ASN A 221 7.28 -4.41 3.81
CA ASN A 221 7.40 -3.08 3.24
C ASN A 221 6.08 -2.31 3.41
N ASN A 222 6.12 -0.98 3.43
CA ASN A 222 4.95 -0.16 3.77
C ASN A 222 3.74 -0.39 2.83
N LEU A 223 3.96 -0.89 1.62
CA LEU A 223 2.93 -1.44 0.76
C LEU A 223 3.42 -2.74 0.11
N THR A 224 2.58 -3.76 0.09
CA THR A 224 2.92 -5.11 -0.40
C THR A 224 1.72 -5.77 -1.09
N SER A 225 1.94 -6.48 -2.20
CA SER A 225 0.90 -7.31 -2.85
C SER A 225 0.71 -8.66 -2.15
N PHE A 226 -0.53 -9.12 -2.10
CA PHE A 226 -0.91 -10.47 -1.69
C PHE A 226 -1.95 -11.03 -2.66
N SER A 227 -2.19 -12.34 -2.60
CA SER A 227 -3.27 -13.03 -3.28
C SER A 227 -4.26 -13.61 -2.26
N SER A 228 -5.55 -13.59 -2.56
CA SER A 228 -6.54 -14.41 -1.82
C SER A 228 -6.48 -15.89 -2.19
N ASP A 229 -5.82 -16.23 -3.29
CA ASP A 229 -5.64 -17.60 -3.76
C ASP A 229 -4.21 -18.08 -3.46
N ARG A 230 -4.10 -19.13 -2.64
CA ARG A 230 -2.83 -19.76 -2.28
C ARG A 230 -2.12 -20.38 -3.49
N SER A 231 -2.86 -20.92 -4.45
CA SER A 231 -2.29 -21.55 -5.64
C SER A 231 -1.60 -20.54 -6.56
N ILE A 232 -2.15 -19.32 -6.66
CA ILE A 232 -1.51 -18.21 -7.39
C ILE A 232 -0.22 -17.79 -6.71
N ALA A 233 -0.19 -17.78 -5.37
CA ALA A 233 1.02 -17.43 -4.61
C ALA A 233 2.16 -18.46 -4.78
N ASP A 234 1.82 -19.72 -5.08
CA ASP A 234 2.77 -20.81 -5.34
C ASP A 234 3.64 -20.55 -6.58
N CYS A 235 3.15 -19.74 -7.52
CA CYS A 235 3.91 -19.39 -8.72
C CYS A 235 5.08 -18.42 -8.44
N PHE A 236 5.22 -17.89 -7.21
CA PHE A 236 6.11 -16.74 -6.92
C PHE A 236 7.21 -17.00 -5.88
N GLY A 237 7.57 -18.25 -5.60
CA GLY A 237 8.80 -18.57 -4.87
C GLY A 237 8.84 -19.96 -4.23
N ASP A 238 9.86 -20.21 -3.41
CA ASP A 238 10.04 -21.48 -2.67
C ASP A 238 9.26 -21.53 -1.34
N THR A 239 8.78 -20.37 -0.88
CA THR A 239 8.10 -20.22 0.40
C THR A 239 6.79 -19.45 0.24
N ILE A 240 5.69 -20.01 0.73
CA ILE A 240 4.40 -19.29 0.82
C ILE A 240 4.23 -18.74 2.22
N LEU A 241 4.01 -17.44 2.27
CA LEU A 241 3.59 -16.70 3.46
C LEU A 241 2.07 -16.74 3.56
N THR A 242 1.55 -17.17 4.70
CA THR A 242 0.14 -17.02 5.05
C THR A 242 0.01 -15.96 6.14
N VAL A 243 -0.85 -14.97 5.90
CA VAL A 243 -1.01 -13.81 6.78
C VAL A 243 -2.50 -13.51 6.99
N ARG A 244 -2.89 -13.23 8.23
CA ARG A 244 -4.21 -12.64 8.53
C ARG A 244 -4.09 -11.13 8.49
N VAL A 245 -4.61 -10.53 7.43
CA VAL A 245 -4.52 -9.09 7.19
C VAL A 245 -5.76 -8.40 7.76
N PRO A 246 -5.61 -7.39 8.64
CA PRO A 246 -6.74 -6.57 9.06
C PRO A 246 -7.38 -5.87 7.86
N VAL A 247 -8.72 -5.90 7.79
CA VAL A 247 -9.50 -5.16 6.79
C VAL A 247 -9.06 -3.69 6.63
N PRO A 248 -8.87 -2.90 7.72
CA PRO A 248 -8.47 -1.49 7.59
C PRO A 248 -7.06 -1.27 7.03
N LYS A 249 -6.25 -2.32 6.84
CA LYS A 249 -4.94 -2.25 6.18
C LYS A 249 -4.99 -2.63 4.70
N ILE A 250 -6.17 -2.84 4.11
CA ILE A 250 -6.31 -3.13 2.68
C ILE A 250 -6.49 -1.81 1.92
N LEU A 251 -5.55 -1.48 1.04
CA LEU A 251 -5.64 -0.30 0.16
C LEU A 251 -6.55 -0.56 -1.04
N PHE A 252 -6.42 -1.74 -1.64
CA PHE A 252 -7.09 -2.09 -2.89
C PHE A 252 -7.22 -3.60 -3.02
N PHE A 253 -8.25 -4.09 -3.71
CA PHE A 253 -8.37 -5.48 -4.13
C PHE A 253 -8.92 -5.55 -5.56
N ASN A 254 -8.54 -6.59 -6.32
CA ASN A 254 -8.76 -6.61 -7.77
C ASN A 254 -10.25 -6.50 -8.20
N ARG A 255 -11.19 -6.95 -7.36
CA ARG A 255 -12.63 -6.85 -7.64
C ARG A 255 -13.28 -5.52 -7.25
N LEU A 256 -12.52 -4.57 -6.69
CA LEU A 256 -13.05 -3.29 -6.21
C LEU A 256 -13.60 -2.43 -7.36
N LEU A 257 -13.04 -2.54 -8.56
CA LEU A 257 -13.44 -1.75 -9.73
C LEU A 257 -13.89 -2.66 -10.88
N PRO A 258 -14.87 -2.21 -11.70
CA PRO A 258 -15.39 -3.00 -12.83
C PRO A 258 -14.32 -3.30 -13.89
N ALA A 259 -13.42 -2.35 -14.13
CA ALA A 259 -12.26 -2.53 -15.00
C ALA A 259 -11.04 -2.89 -14.15
N HIS A 260 -10.58 -4.14 -14.22
CA HIS A 260 -9.44 -4.64 -13.44
C HIS A 260 -8.13 -3.94 -13.84
N PRO A 261 -7.56 -3.06 -12.98
CA PRO A 261 -6.27 -2.45 -13.26
C PRO A 261 -5.10 -3.43 -12.98
N LEU A 262 -5.34 -4.49 -12.21
CA LEU A 262 -4.37 -5.52 -11.89
C LEU A 262 -4.57 -6.74 -12.79
N LYS A 263 -3.46 -7.37 -13.20
CA LYS A 263 -3.48 -8.53 -14.10
C LYS A 263 -3.81 -9.85 -13.39
N GLY A 264 -3.55 -9.95 -12.07
CA GLY A 264 -3.76 -11.18 -11.30
C GLY A 264 -5.15 -11.24 -10.67
N GLU A 265 -5.90 -12.29 -10.94
CA GLU A 265 -7.14 -12.57 -10.21
C GLU A 265 -6.85 -12.69 -8.70
N GLY A 266 -7.67 -12.05 -7.87
CA GLY A 266 -7.53 -12.14 -6.40
C GLY A 266 -6.37 -11.36 -5.78
N GLU A 267 -5.75 -10.41 -6.48
CA GLU A 267 -4.69 -9.56 -5.90
C GLU A 267 -5.24 -8.51 -4.91
N TYR A 268 -4.51 -8.31 -3.80
CA TYR A 268 -4.75 -7.33 -2.76
C TYR A 268 -3.49 -6.48 -2.54
N LEU A 269 -3.67 -5.16 -2.40
CA LEU A 269 -2.62 -4.26 -1.94
C LEU A 269 -2.80 -3.97 -0.45
N VAL A 270 -1.78 -4.32 0.33
CA VAL A 270 -1.83 -4.32 1.79
C VAL A 270 -0.81 -3.35 2.36
N ILE A 271 -1.26 -2.49 3.28
CA ILE A 271 -0.43 -1.60 4.08
C ILE A 271 0.43 -2.42 5.04
N GLY A 272 1.73 -2.14 5.07
CA GLY A 272 2.73 -2.91 5.78
C GLY A 272 2.80 -2.69 7.29
N GLY A 273 3.98 -2.98 7.84
CA GLY A 273 4.23 -3.06 9.28
C GLY A 273 4.67 -4.46 9.68
N ALA A 274 4.69 -4.73 10.98
CA ALA A 274 4.96 -6.06 11.52
C ALA A 274 3.72 -6.95 11.39
N TYR A 275 3.90 -8.17 10.88
CA TYR A 275 2.84 -9.16 10.73
C TYR A 275 3.28 -10.49 11.30
N ARG A 276 2.34 -11.21 11.93
CA ARG A 276 2.53 -12.64 12.19
C ARG A 276 2.34 -13.40 10.88
N VAL A 277 3.34 -14.20 10.55
CA VAL A 277 3.40 -14.93 9.29
C VAL A 277 3.64 -16.41 9.59
N THR A 278 2.86 -17.24 8.92
CA THR A 278 3.12 -18.68 8.84
C THR A 278 3.76 -18.98 7.49
N ALA A 279 5.02 -19.36 7.50
CA ALA A 279 5.79 -19.81 6.34
C ALA A 279 5.53 -21.30 6.06
N SER A 280 5.18 -21.61 4.82
CA SER A 280 5.11 -22.97 4.29
C SER A 280 6.23 -23.15 3.26
N TYR A 281 7.11 -24.11 3.51
CA TYR A 281 8.21 -24.48 2.62
C TYR A 281 7.77 -25.64 1.73
N PHE A 282 8.21 -25.63 0.48
CA PHE A 282 8.08 -26.75 -0.45
C PHE A 282 9.38 -27.55 -0.55
#